data_AF-A0A359MYG6-F1
#
_entry.id   AF-A0A359MYG6-F1
#
_cell.length_a   1.000
_cell.length_b   1.000
_cell.length_c   1.000
_cell.angle_alpha   90.00
_cell.angle_beta   90.00
_cell.angle_gamma   90.00
#
_symmetry.space_group_name_H-M   'P 1'
#
loop_
_entity.id
_entity.type
_entity.pdbx_description
1 polymer ?
#
loop_
_entity_poly.entity_id
_entity_poly.type
_entity_poly.pdbx_seq_one_letter_code
_entity_poly.pdbx_strand_id
1 'polypeptide(L)'
;MKNHFIDDIAEKNVKLLITVDCGTRDIEVINYAKTKKIEVIITDHHAVPEIIPENVVALINPKLKNSVYPNSNLSGSGVAFKLLHALALTLFQKNEVEKILKKYIDLAMLGTVADCMPLV
;
A
#
# COMPACT_ATOMS: atom_id res chain seq x y z
N MET A 1 -4.64 0.04 -12.73
CA MET A 1 -5.37 -1.25 -12.58
C MET A 1 -6.43 -1.36 -13.70
N LYS A 2 -7.06 -2.52 -13.91
CA LYS A 2 -8.15 -2.71 -14.89
C LYS A 2 -9.35 -3.37 -14.22
N ASN A 3 -10.57 -3.10 -14.70
CA ASN A 3 -11.81 -3.58 -14.06
C ASN A 3 -11.93 -5.10 -13.97
N HIS A 4 -11.39 -5.86 -14.94
CA HIS A 4 -11.47 -7.33 -14.89
C HIS A 4 -10.79 -7.93 -13.64
N PHE A 5 -9.76 -7.28 -13.09
CA PHE A 5 -9.17 -7.73 -11.83
C PHE A 5 -10.16 -7.61 -10.67
N ILE A 6 -11.00 -6.57 -10.67
CA ILE A 6 -12.04 -6.39 -9.65
C ILE A 6 -13.13 -7.45 -9.80
N ASP A 7 -13.49 -7.81 -11.03
CA ASP A 7 -14.42 -8.91 -11.28
C ASP A 7 -13.87 -10.23 -10.72
N ASP A 8 -12.62 -10.58 -11.04
CA ASP A 8 -11.94 -11.78 -10.53
C ASP A 8 -11.87 -11.80 -8.98
N ILE A 9 -11.65 -10.63 -8.36
CA ILE A 9 -11.62 -10.47 -6.90
C ILE A 9 -13.02 -10.65 -6.31
N ALA A 10 -14.05 -10.11 -6.96
CA ALA A 10 -15.44 -10.23 -6.54
C ALA A 10 -15.93 -11.69 -6.60
N GLU A 11 -15.57 -12.42 -7.65
CA GLU A 11 -15.87 -13.85 -7.81
C GLU A 11 -15.31 -14.70 -6.67
N LYS A 12 -14.16 -14.29 -6.12
CA LYS A 12 -13.53 -14.93 -4.96
C LYS A 12 -14.14 -14.51 -3.62
N ASN A 13 -15.23 -13.74 -3.62
CA ASN A 13 -15.90 -13.21 -2.43
C ASN A 13 -15.00 -12.38 -1.49
N VAL A 14 -13.91 -11.81 -2.02
CA VAL A 14 -13.01 -10.92 -1.26
C VAL A 14 -13.78 -9.66 -0.88
N LYS A 15 -13.57 -9.18 0.35
CA LYS A 15 -14.21 -7.96 0.87
C LYS A 15 -13.25 -6.79 1.02
N LEU A 16 -11.95 -7.06 1.09
CA LEU A 16 -10.91 -6.06 1.24
C LEU A 16 -9.80 -6.33 0.22
N LEU A 17 -9.51 -5.33 -0.61
CA LEU A 17 -8.38 -5.27 -1.52
C LEU A 17 -7.33 -4.34 -0.92
N ILE A 18 -6.11 -4.83 -0.73
CA ILE A 18 -4.95 -4.01 -0.37
C ILE A 18 -4.02 -3.98 -1.57
N THR A 19 -3.80 -2.81 -2.15
CA THR A 19 -2.85 -2.64 -3.27
C THR A 19 -1.44 -2.48 -2.71
N VAL A 20 -0.46 -2.91 -3.50
CA VAL A 20 0.97 -2.67 -3.23
C VAL A 20 1.58 -2.09 -4.47
N ASP A 21 2.33 -0.99 -4.30
CA ASP A 21 3.09 -0.31 -5.35
C ASP A 21 2.24 0.26 -6.50
N CYS A 22 0.94 0.41 -6.28
CA CYS A 22 0.02 0.94 -7.27
C CYS A 22 -1.28 1.45 -6.64
N GLY A 23 -2.11 2.13 -7.43
CA GLY A 23 -3.47 2.51 -7.07
C GLY A 23 -3.70 4.00 -6.87
N THR A 24 -2.66 4.80 -6.58
CA THR A 24 -2.81 6.26 -6.30
C THR A 24 -3.55 7.02 -7.41
N ARG A 25 -3.51 6.52 -8.64
CA ARG A 25 -4.13 7.14 -9.84
C ARG A 25 -5.37 6.39 -10.34
N ASP A 26 -5.73 5.26 -9.76
CA ASP A 26 -6.73 4.31 -10.30
C ASP A 26 -8.17 4.66 -9.89
N ILE A 27 -8.59 5.90 -10.11
CA ILE A 27 -9.90 6.43 -9.66
C ILE A 27 -11.07 5.56 -10.15
N GLU A 28 -11.12 5.28 -11.46
CA GLU A 28 -12.23 4.55 -12.06
C GLU A 28 -12.35 3.12 -11.53
N VAL A 29 -11.21 2.43 -11.39
CA VAL A 29 -11.17 1.04 -10.94
C VAL A 29 -11.53 0.92 -9.47
N ILE A 30 -11.11 1.88 -8.65
CA ILE A 30 -11.46 1.94 -7.22
C ILE A 30 -12.95 2.22 -7.05
N ASN A 31 -13.50 3.15 -7.84
CA ASN A 31 -14.94 3.39 -7.85
C ASN A 31 -15.72 2.12 -8.26
N TYR A 32 -15.20 1.38 -9.24
CA TYR A 32 -15.78 0.10 -9.65
C TYR A 32 -15.75 -0.94 -8.52
N ALA A 33 -14.65 -1.06 -7.78
CA ALA A 33 -14.54 -1.96 -6.61
C ALA A 33 -15.63 -1.68 -5.56
N LYS A 34 -15.94 -0.40 -5.31
CA LYS A 34 -17.04 -0.01 -4.41
C LYS A 34 -18.39 -0.56 -4.86
N THR A 35 -18.68 -0.56 -6.18
CA THR A 35 -19.95 -1.13 -6.71
C THR A 35 -20.06 -2.63 -6.46
N LYS A 36 -18.92 -3.32 -6.36
CA LYS A 36 -18.83 -4.75 -6.04
C LYS A 36 -18.78 -5.03 -4.52
N LYS A 37 -18.93 -3.99 -3.69
CA LYS A 37 -18.83 -4.05 -2.21
C LYS A 37 -17.47 -4.56 -1.74
N ILE A 38 -16.41 -4.13 -2.42
CA ILE A 38 -15.02 -4.38 -2.05
C ILE A 38 -14.45 -3.07 -1.49
N GLU A 39 -13.98 -3.12 -0.25
CA GLU A 39 -13.20 -2.06 0.36
C GLU A 39 -11.78 -2.05 -0.19
N VAL A 40 -11.19 -0.87 -0.34
CA VAL A 40 -9.84 -0.73 -0.90
C VAL A 40 -8.93 0.04 0.05
N ILE A 41 -7.75 -0.50 0.34
CA ILE A 41 -6.63 0.21 0.94
C ILE A 41 -5.54 0.31 -0.12
N ILE A 42 -5.08 1.53 -0.40
CA ILE A 42 -3.97 1.77 -1.33
C ILE A 42 -2.66 1.86 -0.55
N THR A 43 -1.64 1.10 -0.97
CA THR A 43 -0.25 1.35 -0.56
C THR A 43 0.61 1.58 -1.79
N ASP A 44 1.22 2.75 -1.87
CA ASP A 44 1.89 3.22 -3.09
C ASP A 44 2.91 4.32 -2.75
N HIS A 45 3.80 4.61 -3.68
CA HIS A 45 4.87 5.61 -3.54
C HIS A 45 5.02 6.52 -4.77
N HIS A 46 4.26 6.28 -5.83
CA HIS A 46 4.29 7.09 -7.04
C HIS A 46 3.84 8.54 -6.78
N ALA A 47 4.11 9.43 -7.74
CA ALA A 47 3.70 10.83 -7.66
C ALA A 47 2.17 10.98 -7.53
N VAL A 48 1.76 11.72 -6.50
CA VAL A 48 0.36 11.95 -6.15
C VAL A 48 -0.21 13.06 -7.05
N PRO A 49 -1.25 12.76 -7.86
CA PRO A 49 -1.95 13.77 -8.65
C PRO A 49 -2.79 14.70 -7.75
N GLU A 50 -3.29 15.80 -8.31
CA GLU A 50 -4.20 16.71 -7.58
C GLU A 50 -5.52 16.02 -7.21
N ILE A 51 -6.05 15.19 -8.10
CA ILE A 51 -7.26 14.40 -7.91
C ILE A 51 -6.86 12.96 -7.61
N ILE A 52 -7.24 12.47 -6.44
CA ILE A 52 -6.96 11.11 -5.97
C ILE A 52 -8.27 10.30 -5.79
N PRO A 53 -8.20 8.96 -5.73
CA PRO A 53 -9.35 8.14 -5.41
C PRO A 53 -9.90 8.46 -4.02
N GLU A 54 -11.19 8.80 -3.93
CA GLU A 54 -11.87 9.12 -2.67
C GLU A 54 -12.58 7.91 -2.05
N ASN A 55 -12.95 6.93 -2.88
CA ASN A 55 -13.69 5.73 -2.46
C ASN A 55 -12.76 4.63 -1.92
N VAL A 56 -11.89 4.98 -0.98
CA VAL A 56 -10.97 4.06 -0.31
C VAL A 56 -11.10 4.15 1.20
N VAL A 57 -10.79 3.05 1.89
CA VAL A 57 -10.68 3.02 3.35
C VAL A 57 -9.44 3.79 3.81
N ALA A 58 -8.33 3.64 3.08
CA ALA A 58 -7.11 4.38 3.32
C ALA A 58 -6.28 4.50 2.04
N LEU A 59 -5.55 5.61 1.91
CA LEU A 59 -4.50 5.80 0.91
C LEU A 59 -3.20 6.11 1.66
N ILE A 60 -2.25 5.18 1.56
CA ILE A 60 -0.95 5.25 2.22
C ILE A 60 0.10 5.53 1.14
N ASN A 61 0.53 6.79 1.06
CA ASN A 61 1.60 7.22 0.17
C ASN A 61 2.43 8.33 0.85
N PRO A 62 3.75 8.18 0.97
CA PRO A 62 4.57 9.12 1.72
C PRO A 62 4.71 10.49 1.03
N LYS A 63 4.28 10.61 -0.24
CA LYS A 63 4.26 11.85 -1.03
C LYS A 63 2.92 12.59 -1.00
N LEU A 64 1.97 12.18 -0.16
CA LEU A 64 0.71 12.92 0.02
C LEU A 64 1.00 14.36 0.48
N LYS A 65 0.19 15.32 0.02
CA LYS A 65 0.38 16.77 0.26
C LYS A 65 0.57 17.13 1.74
N ASN A 66 -0.09 16.39 2.65
CA ASN A 66 -0.04 16.60 4.09
C ASN A 66 0.70 15.48 4.83
N SER A 67 1.53 14.69 4.13
CA SER A 67 2.35 13.65 4.74
C SER A 67 3.40 14.28 5.66
N VAL A 68 3.42 13.83 6.92
CA VAL A 68 4.46 14.18 7.91
C VAL A 68 5.57 13.13 7.99
N TYR A 69 5.53 12.11 7.11
CA TYR A 69 6.50 11.03 7.16
C TYR A 69 7.88 11.54 6.71
N PRO A 70 8.96 11.26 7.47
CA PRO A 70 10.25 11.93 7.29
C PRO A 70 10.98 11.54 6.00
N ASN A 71 10.59 10.44 5.35
CA ASN A 71 11.22 9.99 4.12
C ASN A 71 10.17 9.74 3.02
N SER A 72 10.04 10.68 2.09
CA SER A 72 9.15 10.59 0.92
C SER A 72 9.65 9.65 -0.17
N ASN A 73 10.88 9.11 -0.04
CA ASN A 73 11.57 8.28 -1.00
C ASN A 73 11.51 6.78 -0.64
N LEU A 74 10.40 6.29 -0.08
CA LEU A 74 10.17 4.85 0.01
C LEU A 74 9.80 4.29 -1.37
N SER A 75 10.20 3.06 -1.66
CA SER A 75 9.62 2.24 -2.75
C SER A 75 8.26 1.71 -2.33
N GLY A 76 7.49 1.13 -3.27
CA GLY A 76 6.25 0.42 -2.92
C GLY A 76 6.46 -0.70 -1.88
N SER A 77 7.55 -1.47 -2.00
CA SER A 77 7.92 -2.48 -1.01
C SER A 77 8.25 -1.88 0.36
N GLY A 78 8.89 -0.70 0.38
CA GLY A 78 9.16 0.07 1.59
C GLY A 78 7.87 0.55 2.28
N VAL A 79 6.89 1.04 1.51
CA VAL A 79 5.57 1.42 2.05
C VAL A 79 4.83 0.22 2.61
N ALA A 80 4.81 -0.91 1.90
CA ALA A 80 4.22 -2.16 2.38
C ALA A 80 4.89 -2.66 3.67
N PHE A 81 6.22 -2.59 3.76
CA PHE A 81 6.95 -2.93 4.97
C PHE A 81 6.63 -2.00 6.14
N LYS A 82 6.43 -0.70 5.89
CA LYS A 82 6.01 0.25 6.93
C LYS A 82 4.58 0.00 7.40
N LEU A 83 3.68 -0.43 6.52
CA LEU A 83 2.35 -0.89 6.92
C LEU A 83 2.45 -2.14 7.81
N LEU A 84 3.23 -3.14 7.40
CA LEU A 84 3.51 -4.32 8.22
C LEU A 84 4.09 -3.93 9.59
N HIS A 85 5.01 -2.97 9.62
CA HIS A 85 5.63 -2.49 10.86
C HIS A 85 4.60 -1.86 11.79
N ALA A 86 3.73 -0.99 11.28
CA ALA A 86 2.63 -0.43 12.07
C ALA A 86 1.72 -1.53 12.63
N LEU A 87 1.27 -2.48 11.79
CA LEU A 87 0.43 -3.60 12.22
C LEU A 87 1.13 -4.48 13.26
N ALA A 88 2.42 -4.75 13.08
CA ALA A 88 3.20 -5.57 14.00
C ALA A 88 3.22 -4.95 15.41
N LEU A 89 3.53 -3.66 15.49
CA LEU A 89 3.55 -2.91 16.76
C LEU A 89 2.18 -2.84 17.44
N THR A 90 1.10 -2.81 16.66
CA THR A 90 -0.26 -2.76 17.19
C THR A 90 -0.76 -4.12 17.68
N LEU A 91 -0.40 -5.21 17.00
CA LEU A 91 -1.05 -6.51 17.18
C LEU A 91 -0.21 -7.52 17.98
N PHE A 92 1.10 -7.31 18.12
CA PHE A 92 2.01 -8.31 18.67
C PHE A 92 2.88 -7.77 19.81
N GLN A 93 3.39 -8.69 20.62
CA GLN A 93 4.35 -8.40 21.67
C GLN A 93 5.74 -8.12 21.08
N LYS A 94 6.56 -7.35 21.81
CA LYS A 94 7.87 -6.87 21.37
C LYS A 94 8.77 -7.94 20.72
N ASN A 95 8.87 -9.13 21.32
CA ASN A 95 9.73 -10.20 20.78
C ASN A 95 9.21 -10.76 19.45
N GLU A 96 7.90 -10.77 19.23
CA GLU A 96 7.29 -11.22 17.98
C GLU A 96 7.39 -10.15 16.89
N VAL A 97 7.24 -8.87 17.26
CA VAL A 97 7.48 -7.74 16.35
C VAL A 97 8.86 -7.83 15.73
N GLU A 98 9.90 -8.02 16.56
CA GLU A 98 11.27 -8.09 16.07
C GLU A 98 11.48 -9.24 15.08
N LYS A 99 10.91 -10.43 15.36
CA LYS A 99 10.98 -11.58 14.46
C LYS A 99 10.27 -11.31 13.13
N ILE A 100 9.07 -10.73 13.17
CA ILE A 100 8.29 -10.39 11.97
C ILE A 100 9.08 -9.40 11.10
N LEU A 101 9.57 -8.31 11.69
CA LEU A 101 10.32 -7.30 10.94
C LEU A 101 11.60 -7.86 10.33
N LYS A 102 12.38 -8.64 11.11
CA LYS A 102 13.60 -9.29 10.60
C LYS A 102 13.32 -10.28 9.47
N LYS A 103 12.16 -10.93 9.48
CA LYS A 103 11.78 -11.91 8.45
C LYS A 103 11.50 -11.28 7.08
N TYR A 104 11.05 -10.03 7.03
CA TYR A 104 10.56 -9.42 5.78
C TYR A 104 11.33 -8.16 5.33
N ILE A 105 12.29 -7.69 6.13
CA ILE A 105 13.05 -6.47 5.81
C ILE A 105 13.91 -6.66 4.55
N ASP A 106 14.41 -7.86 4.29
CA ASP A 106 15.18 -8.20 3.09
C ASP A 106 14.36 -8.05 1.80
N LEU A 107 13.09 -8.48 1.79
CA LEU A 107 12.18 -8.27 0.67
C LEU A 107 11.91 -6.78 0.44
N ALA A 108 11.76 -6.01 1.52
CA ALA A 108 11.58 -4.57 1.44
C ALA A 108 12.81 -3.91 0.80
N MET A 109 14.01 -4.23 1.31
CA MET A 109 15.30 -3.73 0.80
C MET A 109 15.53 -4.11 -0.66
N LEU A 110 15.22 -5.34 -1.07
CA LEU A 110 15.33 -5.78 -2.45
C LEU A 110 14.48 -4.90 -3.37
N GLY A 111 13.22 -4.65 -3.01
CA GLY A 111 12.35 -3.77 -3.80
C GLY A 111 12.84 -2.31 -3.79
N THR A 112 13.36 -1.80 -2.67
CA THR A 112 13.96 -0.45 -2.61
C THR A 112 15.11 -0.28 -3.60
N VAL A 113 16.02 -1.26 -3.68
CA VAL A 113 17.15 -1.22 -4.61
C VAL A 113 16.68 -1.42 -6.05
N ALA A 114 15.78 -2.36 -6.30
CA ALA A 114 15.25 -2.65 -7.63
C ALA A 114 14.48 -1.46 -8.24
N ASP A 115 13.83 -0.68 -7.38
CA ASP A 115 13.08 0.53 -7.73
C ASP A 115 13.98 1.79 -7.74
N CYS A 116 15.31 1.61 -7.65
CA CYS A 116 16.32 2.67 -7.74
C CYS A 116 16.06 3.86 -6.78
N MET A 117 15.50 3.58 -5.60
CA MET A 117 15.23 4.63 -4.63
C MET A 117 16.53 5.19 -4.04
N PRO A 118 16.59 6.49 -3.72
CA PRO A 118 17.73 7.09 -3.03
C PRO A 118 18.08 6.36 -1.72
N LEU A 119 19.35 5.99 -1.57
CA LEU A 119 19.90 5.40 -0.35
C LEU A 119 20.54 6.52 0.48
N VAL A 120 19.75 7.13 1.36
CA VAL A 120 20.10 8.31 2.16
C VAL A 120 20.02 8.05 3.66
#